data_AF-A0A967G9D0-F1
#
_entry.id   AF-A0A967G9D0-F1
#
_cell.length_a   1.000
_cell.length_b   1.000
_cell.length_c   1.000
_cell.angle_alpha   90.00
_cell.angle_beta   90.00
_cell.angle_gamma   90.00
#
_symmetry.space_group_name_H-M   'P 1'
#
loop_
_entity.id
_entity.type
_entity.pdbx_description
1 polymer ?
#
loop_
_entity_poly.entity_id
_entity_poly.type
_entity_poly.pdbx_seq_one_letter_code
_entity_poly.pdbx_strand_id
1 'polypeptide(L)' 'GKVVAAVGGTVVLLAGPEIFPSLERGVIDACEWVGPFYDFNLGLHQAAKYYYSPGWHEPSTN' A
#
# COMPACT_ATOMS: atom_id res chain seq x y z
N GLY A 1 -7.62 2.10 7.17
CA GLY A 1 -8.14 0.76 7.54
C GLY A 1 -9.66 0.66 7.68
N LYS A 2 -10.29 1.30 8.68
CA LYS A 2 -11.72 1.09 9.01
C LYS A 2 -12.70 1.30 7.85
N VAL A 3 -12.47 2.31 7.01
CA VAL A 3 -13.31 2.58 5.83
C VAL A 3 -13.18 1.47 4.79
N VAL A 4 -11.97 0.99 4.51
CA VAL A 4 -11.71 -0.14 3.59
C VAL A 4 -12.40 -1.41 4.08
N ALA A 5 -12.35 -1.68 5.39
CA ALA A 5 -13.08 -2.80 5.99
C ALA A 5 -14.60 -2.67 5.83
N ALA A 6 -15.14 -1.45 6.00
CA ALA A 6 -16.58 -1.20 5.86
C ALA A 6 -17.10 -1.38 4.43
N VAL A 7 -16.24 -1.26 3.41
CA VAL A 7 -16.58 -1.48 1.99
C VAL A 7 -16.16 -2.86 1.46
N GLY A 8 -15.83 -3.79 2.34
CA GLY A 8 -15.59 -5.21 2.00
C GLY A 8 -14.13 -5.60 1.76
N GLY A 9 -13.17 -4.70 1.99
CA GLY A 9 -11.74 -5.04 1.94
C GLY A 9 -11.26 -5.71 3.23
N THR A 10 -10.26 -6.58 3.12
CA THR A 10 -9.56 -7.14 4.30
C THR A 10 -8.34 -6.31 4.61
N VAL A 11 -8.23 -5.81 5.85
CA VAL A 11 -7.08 -5.02 6.29
C VAL A 11 -6.07 -5.93 6.97
N VAL A 12 -4.83 -5.93 6.47
CA VAL A 12 -3.71 -6.67 7.04
C VAL A 12 -2.70 -5.68 7.59
N LEU A 13 -2.23 -5.90 8.82
CA LEU A 13 -1.15 -5.11 9.42
C LEU A 13 0.17 -5.81 9.15
N LEU A 14 1.08 -5.13 8.46
CA LEU A 14 2.42 -5.62 8.13
C LEU A 14 3.48 -4.61 8.57
N ALA A 15 4.68 -5.08 8.89
CA ALA A 15 5.82 -4.20 9.02
C ALA A 15 6.27 -3.70 7.64
N GLY A 16 6.82 -2.48 7.55
CA GLY A 16 7.27 -1.87 6.28
C GLY A 16 8.12 -2.79 5.39
N PRO A 17 9.16 -3.48 5.93
CA PRO A 17 9.99 -4.41 5.15
C PRO A 17 9.23 -5.64 4.60
N GLU A 18 8.06 -5.96 5.14
CA GLU A 18 7.25 -7.11 4.73
C GLU A 18 6.27 -6.75 3.60
N ILE A 19 6.04 -5.47 3.32
CA ILE A 19 5.05 -5.02 2.33
C ILE A 19 5.42 -5.52 0.93
N PHE A 20 6.64 -5.24 0.47
CA PHE A 20 7.12 -5.67 -0.85
C PHE A 20 7.04 -7.20 -1.06
N PRO A 21 7.65 -8.04 -0.21
CA PRO A 21 7.58 -9.49 -0.41
C PRO A 21 6.16 -10.05 -0.26
N SER A 22 5.28 -9.38 0.48
CA SER A 22 3.87 -9.77 0.58
C SER A 22 3.08 -9.44 -0.69
N LEU A 23 3.36 -8.32 -1.35
CA LEU A 23 2.81 -8.00 -2.67
C LEU A 23 3.34 -8.94 -3.75
N GLU A 24 4.66 -9.13 -3.80
CA GLU A 24 5.32 -9.98 -4.81
C GLU A 24 4.78 -11.42 -4.78
N ARG A 25 4.46 -11.93 -3.58
CA ARG A 25 3.93 -13.29 -3.38
C ARG A 25 2.40 -13.38 -3.42
N GLY A 26 1.70 -12.26 -3.55
CA GLY A 26 0.23 -12.23 -3.56
C GLY A 26 -0.41 -12.54 -2.21
N VAL A 27 0.28 -12.29 -1.10
CA VAL A 27 -0.29 -12.36 0.26
C VAL A 27 -1.24 -11.18 0.50
N ILE A 28 -0.91 -10.02 -0.08
CA ILE A 28 -1.78 -8.84 -0.16
C ILE A 28 -1.90 -8.40 -1.60
N ASP A 29 -3.07 -7.87 -1.97
CA ASP A 29 -3.35 -7.42 -3.34
C ASP A 29 -3.01 -5.93 -3.57
N ALA A 30 -2.96 -5.15 -2.49
CA ALA A 30 -2.70 -3.71 -2.54
C ALA A 30 -2.06 -3.23 -1.22
N CYS A 31 -1.27 -2.16 -1.30
CA CYS A 31 -0.77 -1.43 -0.15
C CYS A 31 -0.81 0.07 -0.39
N GLU A 32 -0.70 0.82 0.70
CA GLU A 32 -0.35 2.23 0.74
C GLU A 32 0.75 2.41 1.78
N TRP A 33 1.61 3.42 1.63
CA TRP A 33 2.73 3.64 2.55
C TRP A 33 2.92 5.10 2.94
N VAL A 34 3.58 5.92 2.11
CA VAL A 34 3.78 7.36 2.43
C VAL A 34 3.65 8.22 1.19
N GLY A 35 4.32 7.86 0.10
CA GLY A 35 4.36 8.68 -1.11
C GLY A 35 5.56 8.35 -1.99
N PRO A 36 5.67 8.99 -3.17
CA PRO A 36 6.49 8.48 -4.28
C PRO A 36 7.94 8.15 -3.92
N PHE A 37 8.60 8.97 -3.10
CA PHE A 37 9.98 8.75 -2.70
C PHE A 37 10.16 7.51 -1.82
N TYR A 38 9.34 7.37 -0.77
CA TYR A 38 9.44 6.23 0.15
C TYR A 38 8.94 4.94 -0.47
N ASP A 39 7.88 5.03 -1.28
CA ASP A 39 7.29 3.90 -2.00
C ASP A 39 8.26 3.35 -3.06
N PHE A 40 9.03 4.23 -3.71
CA PHE A 40 10.11 3.84 -4.61
C PHE A 40 11.24 3.13 -3.87
N ASN A 41 11.65 3.64 -2.70
CA ASN A 41 12.69 3.01 -1.87
C ASN A 41 12.28 1.62 -1.36
N LEU A 42 10.98 1.38 -1.13
CA LEU A 42 10.43 0.06 -0.81
C LEU A 42 10.28 -0.86 -2.04
N GLY A 43 10.50 -0.36 -3.25
CA GLY A 43 10.43 -1.16 -4.47
C GLY A 43 9.00 -1.49 -4.93
N LEU A 44 7.96 -0.85 -4.38
CA LEU A 44 6.56 -1.23 -4.60
C LEU A 44 6.14 -1.24 -6.08
N HIS A 45 6.75 -0.37 -6.89
CA HIS A 45 6.55 -0.30 -8.34
C HIS A 45 6.96 -1.57 -9.11
N GLN A 46 7.78 -2.45 -8.52
CA GLN A 46 8.18 -3.71 -9.14
C GLN A 46 7.15 -4.82 -8.88
N ALA A 47 6.37 -4.72 -7.80
CA ALA A 47 5.35 -5.70 -7.41
C ALA A 47 3.92 -5.26 -7.77
N ALA A 48 3.66 -3.95 -7.88
CA ALA A 48 2.36 -3.38 -8.20
C ALA A 48 2.42 -2.50 -9.46
N LYS A 49 1.55 -2.81 -10.43
CA LYS A 49 1.48 -2.09 -11.73
C LYS A 49 0.76 -0.74 -11.66
N TYR A 50 -0.16 -0.59 -10.70
CA TYR A 50 -1.05 0.56 -10.61
C TYR A 50 -0.75 1.38 -9.36
N TYR A 51 -0.61 2.70 -9.54
CA TYR A 51 -0.35 3.65 -8.47
C TYR A 51 -1.45 4.73 -8.50
N TYR A 52 -2.40 4.64 -7.56
CA TYR A 52 -3.57 5.53 -7.52
C TYR A 52 -3.27 6.84 -6.78
N SER A 53 -3.85 7.94 -7.26
CA SER A 53 -3.70 9.28 -6.69
C SER A 53 -5.00 10.09 -6.85
N PRO A 54 -5.35 11.01 -5.94
CA PRO A 54 -4.66 11.32 -4.67
C PRO A 54 -4.91 10.26 -3.58
N GLY A 55 -4.03 10.22 -2.58
CA GLY A 55 -4.23 9.45 -1.35
C GLY A 55 -5.40 10.02 -0.55
N TRP A 56 -6.62 9.56 -0.82
CA TRP A 56 -7.84 10.07 -0.21
C TRP A 56 -7.95 9.71 1.28
N HIS A 57 -7.32 8.60 1.70
CA HIS A 57 -7.37 8.13 3.07
C HIS A 57 -6.44 8.95 3.99
N GLU A 58 -5.39 9.55 3.41
CA GLU A 58 -4.43 10.42 4.08
C GLU A 58 -4.15 11.65 3.19
N PRO A 59 -5.00 12.69 3.25
CA PRO A 59 -4.97 13.81 2.31
C PRO A 59 -3.77 14.76 2.45
N SER A 60 -2.79 14.43 3.29
CA SER A 60 -1.56 15.19 3.47
C SER A 60 -0.35 14.27 3.45
N THR A 61 0.43 14.31 2.37
CA THR A 61 1.79 13.79 2.32
C THR A 61 2.71 14.95 2.65
N ASN A 62 3.28 14.98 3.86
CA ASN A 62 4.27 15.99 4.22
C ASN A 62 5.64 15.65 3.60
#